data_AF-A0A0U9H3G5-F1
#
_entry.id   AF-A0A0U9H3G5-F1
#
_cell.length_a   1.000
_cell.length_b   1.000
_cell.length_c   1.000
_cell.angle_alpha   90.00
_cell.angle_beta   90.00
_cell.angle_gamma   90.00
#
_symmetry.space_group_name_H-M   'P 1'
#
loop_
_entity.id
_entity.type
_entity.pdbx_description
1 polymer ?
#
loop_
_entity_poly.entity_id
_entity_poly.type
_entity_poly.pdbx_seq_one_letter_code
_entity_poly.pdbx_strand_id
1 'polypeptide(L)'
;MNKDNIIIGFMLFALFFGAGNLIYPPVLGIEAGTSYFTAISGFVITGVGLPLLAVTAISYVKNDARELADKVHPLFGLIFTSVVYLAIGPFFGIPRAATVGYEMSIEPFKTGSLSLLIFTTFFFILVFIFSLNPSKVVNQIGKYLTPLLLLVITALIVGGFFLLNEPPGEPNVNYKSNPFFNGFVEGYLTMDAIAALAFGIIVVNAYRERGIHSSQAIVKETLKSGLITGIGLIAVYGSIGWIGAKMGQHGSFENGGDILSFCC
;
A
#
# COMPACT_ATOMS: atom_id res chain seq x y z
N MET A 1 -14.01 -19.90 7.91
CA MET A 1 -12.95 -19.21 7.12
C MET A 1 -11.95 -20.28 6.73
N ASN A 2 -11.68 -20.49 5.44
CA ASN A 2 -10.80 -21.57 4.98
C ASN A 2 -9.32 -21.14 4.98
N LYS A 3 -8.40 -22.11 4.99
CA LYS A 3 -6.95 -21.86 4.90
C LYS A 3 -6.58 -21.00 3.69
N ASP A 4 -7.28 -21.20 2.58
CA ASP A 4 -7.09 -20.43 1.34
C ASP A 4 -7.38 -18.94 1.52
N ASN A 5 -8.38 -18.60 2.34
CA ASN A 5 -8.74 -17.21 2.59
C ASN A 5 -7.67 -16.48 3.38
N ILE A 6 -7.02 -17.18 4.31
CA ILE A 6 -5.90 -16.63 5.09
C ILE A 6 -4.72 -16.37 4.15
N ILE A 7 -4.38 -17.34 3.29
CA ILE A 7 -3.27 -17.20 2.33
C ILE A 7 -3.54 -16.07 1.33
N ILE A 8 -4.73 -16.02 0.75
CA ILE A 8 -5.11 -14.99 -0.22
C ILE A 8 -5.26 -13.62 0.46
N GLY A 9 -5.72 -13.58 1.71
CA GLY A 9 -5.74 -12.35 2.52
C GLY A 9 -4.34 -11.81 2.78
N PHE A 10 -3.37 -12.66 3.12
CA PHE A 10 -1.98 -12.22 3.26
C PHE A 10 -1.35 -11.80 1.92
N MET A 11 -1.68 -12.49 0.83
CA MET A 11 -1.26 -12.08 -0.51
C MET A 11 -1.82 -10.71 -0.88
N LEU A 12 -3.11 -10.46 -0.63
CA LEU A 12 -3.77 -9.17 -0.84
C LEU A 12 -3.14 -8.07 0.03
N PHE A 13 -2.85 -8.36 1.29
CA PHE A 13 -2.10 -7.47 2.17
C PHE A 13 -0.75 -7.11 1.57
N ALA A 14 0.03 -8.08 1.08
CA ALA A 14 1.34 -7.81 0.50
C ALA A 14 1.27 -7.05 -0.84
N LEU A 15 0.20 -7.22 -1.61
CA LEU A 15 -0.01 -6.50 -2.86
C LEU A 15 -0.38 -5.03 -2.63
N PHE A 16 -1.15 -4.74 -1.57
CA PHE A 16 -1.54 -3.37 -1.23
C PHE A 16 -0.51 -2.68 -0.34
N PHE A 17 0.12 -3.37 0.60
CA PHE A 17 1.13 -2.77 1.46
C PHE A 17 2.43 -2.49 0.69
N GLY A 18 2.51 -1.29 0.09
CA GLY A 18 3.65 -0.82 -0.68
C GLY A 18 4.30 0.45 -0.10
N ALA A 19 5.20 1.04 -0.89
CA ALA A 19 5.97 2.22 -0.51
C ALA A 19 5.11 3.41 -0.06
N GLY A 20 4.01 3.69 -0.78
CA GLY A 20 3.10 4.78 -0.40
C GLY A 20 2.45 4.56 0.97
N ASN A 21 2.05 3.32 1.24
CA ASN A 21 1.41 2.92 2.48
C ASN A 21 2.36 2.87 3.68
N LEU A 22 3.66 2.82 3.43
CA LEU A 22 4.68 2.95 4.45
C LEU A 22 4.90 4.43 4.83
N ILE A 23 4.87 5.35 3.86
CA ILE A 23 5.25 6.76 4.08
C ILE A 23 4.08 7.70 4.40
N TYR A 24 2.87 7.48 3.87
CA TYR A 24 1.76 8.42 4.08
C TYR A 24 1.20 8.42 5.51
N PRO A 25 0.94 7.26 6.16
CA PRO A 25 0.40 7.26 7.52
C PRO A 25 1.27 8.03 8.53
N PRO A 26 2.61 7.88 8.56
CA PRO A 26 3.45 8.65 9.49
C PRO A 26 3.43 10.16 9.20
N VAL A 27 3.45 10.58 7.93
CA VAL A 27 3.33 12.00 7.54
C VAL A 27 2.00 12.58 8.03
N LEU A 28 0.89 11.90 7.73
CA LEU A 28 -0.44 12.26 8.24
C LEU A 28 -0.44 12.32 9.77
N GLY A 29 0.25 11.38 10.43
CA GLY A 29 0.43 11.36 11.87
C GLY A 29 1.03 12.66 12.41
N ILE A 30 2.19 13.06 11.90
CA ILE A 30 2.89 14.28 12.30
C ILE A 30 2.00 15.50 12.05
N GLU A 31 1.43 15.62 10.85
CA GLU A 31 0.66 16.81 10.47
C GLU A 31 -0.68 16.93 11.19
N ALA A 32 -1.32 15.79 11.50
CA ALA A 32 -2.59 15.78 12.21
C ALA A 32 -2.43 15.96 13.71
N GLY A 33 -1.31 15.54 14.31
CA GLY A 33 -1.03 15.70 15.73
C GLY A 33 -2.20 15.23 16.60
N THR A 34 -2.75 16.11 17.44
CA THR A 34 -3.93 15.80 18.27
C THR A 34 -5.21 15.45 17.49
N SER A 35 -5.34 15.83 16.22
CA SER A 35 -6.45 15.47 15.32
C SER A 35 -6.28 14.09 14.65
N TYR A 36 -5.25 13.33 15.03
CA TYR A 36 -4.85 12.08 14.38
C TYR A 36 -5.99 11.08 14.15
N PHE A 37 -6.77 10.75 15.18
CA PHE A 37 -7.80 9.72 15.08
C PHE A 37 -8.87 10.06 14.03
N THR A 38 -9.20 11.34 13.88
CA THR A 38 -10.12 11.81 12.86
C THR A 38 -9.50 11.72 11.46
N ALA A 39 -8.23 12.11 11.32
CA ALA A 39 -7.51 12.04 10.06
C ALA A 39 -7.30 10.60 9.56
N ILE A 40 -6.80 9.71 10.41
CA ILE A 40 -6.53 8.32 10.02
C ILE A 40 -7.81 7.56 9.66
N SER A 41 -8.96 7.94 10.23
CA SER A 41 -10.24 7.35 9.83
C SER A 41 -10.60 7.65 8.37
N GLY A 42 -10.33 8.87 7.90
CA GLY A 42 -10.49 9.24 6.49
C GLY A 42 -9.52 8.45 5.61
N PHE A 43 -8.25 8.36 6.02
CA PHE A 43 -7.22 7.59 5.33
C PHE A 43 -7.58 6.12 5.17
N VAL A 44 -8.11 5.48 6.22
CA VAL A 44 -8.52 4.08 6.19
C VAL A 44 -9.68 3.86 5.21
N ILE A 45 -10.65 4.77 5.17
CA ILE A 45 -11.80 4.65 4.26
C ILE A 45 -11.35 4.59 2.80
N THR A 46 -10.42 5.45 2.40
CA THR A 46 -9.92 5.49 1.02
C THR A 46 -8.79 4.52 0.76
N GLY A 47 -7.79 4.44 1.63
CA GLY A 47 -6.60 3.60 1.49
C GLY A 47 -6.85 2.11 1.74
N VAL A 48 -7.96 1.73 2.38
CA VAL A 48 -8.33 0.32 2.58
C VAL A 48 -9.70 0.00 1.98
N GLY A 49 -10.70 0.86 2.23
CA GLY A 49 -12.07 0.63 1.77
C GLY A 49 -12.18 0.60 0.24
N LEU A 50 -11.69 1.62 -0.46
CA LEU A 50 -11.78 1.69 -1.92
C LEU A 50 -11.04 0.55 -2.64
N PRO A 51 -9.79 0.19 -2.28
CA PRO A 51 -9.10 -0.96 -2.88
C PRO A 51 -9.87 -2.27 -2.70
N LEU A 52 -10.41 -2.53 -1.51
CA LEU A 52 -11.21 -3.74 -1.26
C LEU A 52 -12.51 -3.75 -2.08
N LEU A 53 -13.16 -2.60 -2.22
CA LEU A 53 -14.34 -2.46 -3.10
C LEU A 53 -13.97 -2.71 -4.57
N ALA A 54 -12.82 -2.19 -5.04
CA ALA A 54 -12.35 -2.37 -6.40
C ALA A 54 -11.99 -3.84 -6.71
N VAL A 55 -11.30 -4.54 -5.80
CA VAL A 55 -11.02 -5.98 -5.95
C VAL A 55 -12.33 -6.78 -5.97
N THR A 56 -13.27 -6.43 -5.09
CA THR A 56 -14.59 -7.07 -5.06
C THR A 56 -15.34 -6.82 -6.37
N ALA A 57 -15.30 -5.61 -6.92
CA ALA A 57 -15.90 -5.28 -8.21
C ALA A 57 -15.30 -6.14 -9.34
N ILE A 58 -13.99 -6.38 -9.32
CA ILE A 58 -13.33 -7.24 -10.32
C ILE A 58 -13.72 -8.70 -10.20
N SER A 59 -14.04 -9.18 -9.01
CA SER A 59 -14.53 -10.55 -8.86
C SER A 59 -15.88 -10.81 -9.57
N TYR A 60 -16.59 -9.76 -10.02
CA TYR A 60 -17.78 -9.87 -10.86
C TYR A 60 -17.48 -9.98 -12.37
N VAL A 61 -16.27 -9.70 -12.84
CA VAL A 61 -15.90 -9.83 -14.26
C VAL A 61 -15.17 -11.14 -14.54
N LYS A 62 -15.22 -11.61 -15.79
CA LYS A 62 -14.65 -12.90 -16.17
C LYS A 62 -13.19 -12.81 -16.58
N ASN A 63 -12.78 -11.69 -17.19
CA ASN A 63 -11.50 -11.53 -17.87
C ASN A 63 -10.53 -10.59 -17.15
N ASP A 64 -10.66 -9.27 -17.29
CA ASP A 64 -9.76 -8.29 -16.63
C ASP A 64 -10.51 -6.97 -16.35
N ALA A 65 -9.88 -6.02 -15.65
CA ALA A 65 -10.35 -4.65 -15.45
C ALA A 65 -10.93 -3.98 -16.70
N ARG A 66 -10.42 -4.32 -17.90
CA ARG A 66 -10.95 -3.85 -19.18
C ARG A 66 -12.41 -4.24 -19.39
N GLU A 67 -12.84 -5.43 -18.98
CA GLU A 67 -14.24 -5.86 -19.10
C GLU A 67 -15.19 -5.00 -18.25
N LEU A 68 -14.70 -4.47 -17.13
CA LEU A 68 -15.42 -3.49 -16.31
C LEU A 68 -15.56 -2.16 -17.04
N ALA A 69 -14.49 -1.68 -17.65
CA ALA A 69 -14.47 -0.38 -18.33
C ALA A 69 -15.16 -0.42 -19.71
N ASP A 70 -15.15 -1.55 -20.40
CA ASP A 70 -15.85 -1.77 -21.67
C ASP A 70 -17.38 -1.66 -21.53
N LYS A 71 -17.94 -1.81 -20.31
CA LYS A 71 -19.36 -1.54 -20.02
C LYS A 71 -19.75 -0.07 -20.26
N VAL A 72 -18.79 0.86 -20.19
CA VAL A 72 -19.01 2.26 -20.53
C VAL A 72 -18.91 2.43 -22.04
N HIS A 73 -17.76 2.07 -22.62
CA HIS A 73 -17.52 2.05 -24.07
C HIS A 73 -16.20 1.30 -24.37
N PRO A 74 -16.08 0.50 -25.45
CA PRO A 74 -14.85 -0.26 -25.75
C PRO A 74 -13.58 0.59 -25.93
N LEU A 75 -13.72 1.80 -26.47
CA LEU A 75 -12.60 2.74 -26.58
C LEU A 75 -12.19 3.31 -25.21
N PHE A 76 -13.18 3.57 -24.34
CA PHE A 76 -12.90 4.01 -22.97
C PHE A 76 -12.16 2.91 -22.20
N GLY A 77 -12.62 1.66 -22.31
CA GLY A 77 -11.96 0.53 -21.65
C GLY A 77 -10.52 0.32 -22.09
N LEU A 78 -10.23 0.46 -23.39
CA LEU A 78 -8.86 0.41 -23.90
C LEU A 78 -7.99 1.54 -23.33
N ILE A 79 -8.45 2.80 -23.43
CA ILE A 79 -7.67 3.97 -22.98
C ILE A 79 -7.46 3.94 -21.48
N PHE A 80 -8.54 3.75 -20.71
CA PHE A 80 -8.51 3.74 -19.26
C PHE A 80 -7.56 2.65 -18.74
N THR A 81 -7.72 1.41 -19.23
CA THR A 81 -6.88 0.29 -18.79
C THR A 81 -5.40 0.51 -19.16
N SER A 82 -5.13 1.08 -20.35
CA SER A 82 -3.76 1.42 -20.76
C SER A 82 -3.14 2.47 -19.83
N VAL A 83 -3.89 3.52 -19.49
CA VAL A 83 -3.43 4.57 -18.55
C VAL A 83 -3.18 3.98 -17.17
N VAL A 84 -4.06 3.11 -16.67
CA VAL A 84 -3.90 2.44 -15.37
C VAL A 84 -2.61 1.60 -15.34
N TYR A 85 -2.37 0.76 -16.35
CA TYR A 85 -1.15 -0.04 -16.40
C TYR A 85 0.11 0.81 -16.56
N LEU A 86 0.07 1.90 -17.33
CA LEU A 86 1.19 2.83 -17.47
C LEU A 86 1.48 3.59 -16.16
N ALA A 87 0.45 3.97 -15.41
CA ALA A 87 0.59 4.61 -14.12
C ALA A 87 1.19 3.67 -13.07
N ILE A 88 0.69 2.43 -12.99
CA ILE A 88 1.22 1.42 -12.05
C ILE A 88 2.66 1.05 -12.39
N GLY A 89 2.94 0.83 -13.67
CA GLY A 89 4.25 0.40 -14.15
C GLY A 89 5.25 1.56 -14.26
N PRO A 90 5.53 2.04 -15.48
CA PRO A 90 6.66 2.92 -15.76
C PRO A 90 6.54 4.34 -15.17
N PHE A 91 5.34 4.88 -14.97
CA PHE A 91 5.19 6.31 -14.71
C PHE A 91 5.04 6.69 -13.24
N PHE A 92 4.52 5.82 -12.38
CA PHE A 92 4.21 6.20 -11.00
C PHE A 92 4.60 5.12 -10.00
N GLY A 93 3.96 3.95 -10.04
CA GLY A 93 4.09 2.94 -9.00
C GLY A 93 5.53 2.41 -8.85
N ILE A 94 6.13 1.95 -9.95
CA ILE A 94 7.49 1.38 -9.90
C ILE A 94 8.55 2.45 -9.56
N PRO A 95 8.59 3.64 -10.23
CA PRO A 95 9.54 4.68 -9.85
C PRO A 95 9.44 5.09 -8.38
N ARG A 96 8.21 5.27 -7.87
CA ARG A 96 7.98 5.63 -6.47
C ARG A 96 8.49 4.57 -5.49
N ALA A 97 8.28 3.29 -5.80
CA ALA A 97 8.80 2.21 -4.94
C ALA A 97 10.34 2.25 -4.86
N ALA A 98 11.01 2.57 -5.97
CA ALA A 98 12.47 2.70 -6.00
C ALA A 98 12.96 3.93 -5.22
N THR A 99 12.30 5.10 -5.35
CA THR A 99 12.71 6.31 -4.62
C THR A 99 12.52 6.17 -3.13
N VAL A 100 11.38 5.64 -2.67
CA VAL A 100 11.15 5.39 -1.23
C VAL A 100 12.17 4.39 -0.68
N GLY A 101 12.51 3.36 -1.45
CA GLY A 101 13.59 2.44 -1.08
C GLY A 101 14.93 3.13 -0.90
N TYR A 102 15.27 4.12 -1.74
CA TYR A 102 16.48 4.93 -1.62
C TYR A 102 16.43 5.84 -0.38
N GLU A 103 15.33 6.56 -0.21
CA GLU A 103 15.07 7.51 0.89
C GLU A 103 15.22 6.82 2.25
N MET A 104 14.77 5.57 2.38
CA MET A 104 14.83 4.84 3.65
C MET A 104 16.14 4.10 3.91
N SER A 105 17.01 3.91 2.91
CA SER A 105 18.18 3.02 3.05
C SER A 105 19.53 3.70 2.81
N ILE A 106 19.63 4.58 1.82
CA ILE A 106 20.90 5.19 1.41
C ILE A 106 20.92 6.67 1.73
N GLU A 107 19.81 7.37 1.53
CA GLU A 107 19.72 8.82 1.73
C GLU A 107 20.16 9.27 3.13
N PRO A 108 19.84 8.57 4.24
CA PRO A 108 20.28 8.99 5.58
C PRO A 108 21.81 9.00 5.75
N PHE A 109 22.54 8.22 4.96
CA PHE A 109 24.00 8.12 5.02
C PHE A 109 24.71 8.95 3.94
N LYS A 110 24.10 9.06 2.76
CA LYS A 110 24.70 9.73 1.60
C LYS A 110 23.65 10.29 0.65
N THR A 111 23.65 11.60 0.52
CA THR A 111 22.78 12.34 -0.39
C THR A 111 23.47 12.65 -1.72
N GLY A 112 22.70 12.74 -2.81
CA GLY A 112 23.19 13.20 -4.12
C GLY A 112 22.59 12.46 -5.33
N SER A 113 22.55 13.14 -6.47
CA SER A 113 22.02 12.57 -7.72
C SER A 113 22.77 11.32 -8.19
N LEU A 114 24.08 11.23 -7.88
CA LEU A 114 24.90 10.09 -8.25
C LEU A 114 24.59 8.85 -7.38
N SER A 115 24.34 9.01 -6.07
CA SER A 115 23.94 7.88 -5.22
C SER A 115 22.56 7.37 -5.59
N LEU A 116 21.61 8.28 -5.88
CA LEU A 116 20.29 7.92 -6.40
C LEU A 116 20.40 7.14 -7.72
N LEU A 117 21.23 7.60 -8.68
CA LEU A 117 21.41 6.93 -9.96
C LEU A 117 21.98 5.51 -9.78
N ILE A 118 22.97 5.34 -8.91
CA ILE A 118 23.59 4.04 -8.63
C ILE A 118 22.55 3.11 -7.99
N PHE A 119 21.87 3.56 -6.93
CA PHE A 119 20.86 2.76 -6.22
C PHE A 119 19.73 2.33 -7.17
N THR A 120 19.14 3.27 -7.90
CA THR A 120 18.03 2.98 -8.82
C THR A 120 18.47 2.03 -9.93
N THR A 121 19.67 2.20 -10.48
CA THR A 121 20.22 1.26 -11.49
C THR A 121 20.31 -0.16 -10.93
N PHE A 122 20.89 -0.34 -9.74
CA PHE A 122 20.97 -1.66 -9.09
C PHE A 122 19.58 -2.22 -8.75
N PHE A 123 18.68 -1.39 -8.21
CA PHE A 123 17.31 -1.76 -7.90
C PHE A 123 16.58 -2.30 -9.13
N PHE A 124 16.63 -1.58 -10.26
CA PHE A 124 15.97 -1.99 -11.50
C PHE A 124 16.62 -3.22 -12.14
N ILE A 125 17.95 -3.41 -12.03
CA ILE A 125 18.62 -4.64 -12.46
C ILE A 125 18.09 -5.84 -11.67
N LEU A 126 17.98 -5.72 -10.35
CA LEU A 126 17.42 -6.79 -9.52
C LEU A 126 15.97 -7.07 -9.88
N VAL A 127 15.13 -6.04 -9.97
CA VAL A 127 13.73 -6.17 -10.40
C VAL A 127 13.63 -6.87 -11.76
N PHE A 128 14.49 -6.51 -12.71
CA PHE A 128 14.54 -7.15 -14.02
C PHE A 128 14.87 -8.64 -13.91
N ILE A 129 15.91 -9.02 -13.15
CA ILE A 129 16.31 -10.42 -12.93
C ILE A 129 15.18 -11.25 -12.32
N PHE A 130 14.50 -10.71 -11.30
CA PHE A 130 13.36 -11.40 -10.68
C PHE A 130 12.16 -11.51 -11.65
N SER A 131 11.93 -10.48 -12.45
CA SER A 131 10.83 -10.43 -13.42
C SER A 131 10.99 -11.44 -14.57
N LEU A 132 12.21 -11.93 -14.85
CA LEU A 132 12.45 -12.99 -15.85
C LEU A 132 11.77 -14.32 -15.48
N ASN A 133 11.39 -14.53 -14.22
CA ASN A 133 10.71 -15.75 -13.75
C ASN A 133 9.38 -15.42 -13.03
N PRO A 134 8.35 -14.95 -13.75
CA PRO A 134 7.11 -14.44 -13.14
C PRO A 134 6.37 -15.48 -12.27
N SER A 135 6.41 -16.75 -12.66
CA SER A 135 5.83 -17.87 -11.91
C SER A 135 6.54 -18.15 -10.57
N LYS A 136 7.82 -17.78 -10.43
CA LYS A 136 8.53 -17.83 -9.16
C LYS A 136 8.26 -16.60 -8.29
N VAL A 137 8.06 -15.42 -8.89
CA VAL A 137 7.81 -14.16 -8.17
C VAL A 137 6.57 -14.25 -7.30
N VAL A 138 5.43 -14.68 -7.87
CA VAL A 138 4.16 -14.80 -7.10
C VAL A 138 4.32 -15.76 -5.91
N ASN A 139 4.98 -16.90 -6.13
CA ASN A 139 5.26 -17.87 -5.07
C ASN A 139 6.24 -17.34 -4.01
N GLN A 140 7.24 -16.54 -4.41
CA GLN A 140 8.20 -15.92 -3.50
C GLN A 140 7.57 -14.80 -2.66
N ILE A 141 6.63 -14.02 -3.24
CA ILE A 141 5.91 -12.95 -2.54
C ILE A 141 5.18 -13.52 -1.33
N GLY A 142 4.35 -14.55 -1.54
CA GLY A 142 3.57 -15.15 -0.47
C GLY A 142 4.42 -15.92 0.54
N LYS A 143 5.49 -16.59 0.10
CA LYS A 143 6.28 -17.49 0.96
C LYS A 143 7.36 -16.81 1.79
N TYR A 144 8.04 -15.80 1.24
CA TYR A 144 9.22 -15.20 1.86
C TYR A 144 9.07 -13.69 2.10
N LEU A 145 8.62 -12.93 1.09
CA LEU A 145 8.51 -11.47 1.21
C LEU A 145 7.43 -11.05 2.20
N THR A 146 6.24 -11.68 2.18
CA THR A 146 5.14 -11.30 3.08
C THR A 146 5.48 -11.56 4.55
N PRO A 147 6.02 -12.73 4.95
CA PRO A 147 6.44 -12.94 6.34
C PRO A 147 7.56 -12.00 6.77
N LEU A 148 8.55 -11.74 5.90
CA LEU A 148 9.64 -10.80 6.18
C LEU A 148 9.11 -9.38 6.38
N LEU A 149 8.22 -8.93 5.49
CA LEU A 149 7.55 -7.64 5.56
C LEU A 149 6.81 -7.47 6.90
N LEU A 150 5.99 -8.46 7.27
CA LEU A 150 5.26 -8.43 8.55
C LEU A 150 6.21 -8.42 9.76
N LEU A 151 7.32 -9.15 9.70
CA LEU A 151 8.32 -9.16 10.76
C LEU A 151 8.94 -7.77 10.93
N VAL A 152 9.40 -7.14 9.83
CA VAL A 152 10.00 -5.80 9.87
C VAL A 152 9.00 -4.76 10.34
N ILE A 153 7.76 -4.79 9.85
CA ILE A 153 6.69 -3.90 10.31
C ILE A 153 6.41 -4.09 11.80
N THR A 154 6.36 -5.34 12.28
CA THR A 154 6.14 -5.61 13.70
C THR A 154 7.28 -5.08 14.54
N ALA A 155 8.53 -5.27 14.11
CA ALA A 155 9.70 -4.73 14.79
C ALA A 155 9.67 -3.20 14.85
N LEU A 156 9.31 -2.54 13.73
CA LEU A 156 9.16 -1.09 13.65
C LEU A 156 8.05 -0.58 14.59
N ILE A 157 6.89 -1.23 14.59
CA ILE A 157 5.77 -0.87 15.45
C ILE A 157 6.17 -0.99 16.92
N VAL A 158 6.76 -2.13 17.30
CA VAL A 158 7.21 -2.38 18.67
C VAL A 158 8.28 -1.37 19.09
N GLY A 159 9.28 -1.11 18.25
CA GLY A 159 10.31 -0.11 18.49
C GLY A 159 9.74 1.29 18.69
N GLY A 160 8.86 1.73 17.78
CA GLY A 160 8.20 3.04 17.87
C GLY A 160 7.37 3.22 19.14
N PHE A 161 6.62 2.19 19.58
CA PHE A 161 5.86 2.25 20.83
C PHE A 161 6.73 2.33 22.09
N PHE A 162 7.92 1.73 22.09
CA PHE A 162 8.82 1.77 23.26
C PHE A 162 9.71 3.02 23.28
N LEU A 163 10.13 3.51 22.12
CA LEU A 163 11.07 4.63 22.00
C LEU A 163 10.35 5.99 22.07
N LEU A 164 9.08 6.08 21.66
CA LEU A 164 8.36 7.35 21.59
C LEU A 164 7.32 7.49 22.70
N ASN A 165 7.59 8.36 23.67
CA ASN A 165 6.68 8.66 24.78
C ASN A 165 6.03 10.05 24.73
N GLU A 166 6.52 10.92 23.85
CA GLU A 166 6.07 12.33 23.78
C GLU A 166 4.59 12.47 23.40
N PRO A 167 3.87 13.50 23.86
CA PRO A 167 2.49 13.72 23.45
C PRO A 167 2.41 14.21 21.98
N PRO A 168 1.34 13.85 21.24
CA PRO A 168 1.15 14.38 19.89
C PRO A 168 1.17 15.91 19.85
N GLY A 169 1.82 16.46 18.82
CA GLY A 169 1.94 17.90 18.62
C GLY A 169 0.61 18.58 18.23
N GLU A 170 0.65 19.90 18.07
CA GLU A 170 -0.49 20.63 17.51
C GLU A 170 -0.71 20.27 16.02
N PRO A 171 -1.98 20.17 15.58
CA PRO A 171 -2.27 19.92 14.17
C PRO A 171 -1.85 21.10 13.30
N ASN A 172 -1.42 20.83 12.07
CA ASN A 172 -1.25 21.85 11.05
C ASN A 172 -2.62 22.47 10.65
N VAL A 173 -2.61 23.65 10.03
CA VAL A 173 -3.81 24.44 9.67
C VAL A 173 -4.86 23.61 8.91
N ASN A 174 -4.41 22.76 7.98
CA ASN A 174 -5.28 21.89 7.19
C ASN A 174 -6.01 20.87 8.08
N TYR A 175 -5.32 20.28 9.06
CA TYR A 175 -5.86 19.30 9.99
C TYR A 175 -6.59 19.91 11.20
N LYS A 176 -6.41 21.21 11.47
CA LYS A 176 -7.25 21.96 12.41
C LYS A 176 -8.67 22.16 11.85
N SER A 177 -8.79 22.45 10.55
CA SER A 177 -10.07 22.75 9.91
C SER A 177 -10.80 21.51 9.38
N ASN A 178 -10.10 20.62 8.68
CA ASN A 178 -10.70 19.49 7.97
C ASN A 178 -9.88 18.20 8.11
N PRO A 179 -9.66 17.67 9.33
CA PRO A 179 -8.77 16.52 9.53
C PRO A 179 -9.23 15.27 8.78
N PHE A 180 -10.54 14.99 8.77
CA PHE A 180 -11.10 13.84 8.06
C PHE A 180 -10.85 13.90 6.55
N PHE A 181 -11.14 15.04 5.91
CA PHE A 181 -11.02 15.17 4.46
C PHE A 181 -9.57 15.16 3.99
N ASN A 182 -8.65 15.77 4.74
CA ASN A 182 -7.23 15.66 4.43
C ASN A 182 -6.77 14.20 4.50
N GLY A 183 -7.12 13.49 5.58
CA GLY A 183 -6.81 12.06 5.67
C GLY A 183 -7.44 11.22 4.55
N PHE A 184 -8.69 11.53 4.16
CA PHE A 184 -9.36 10.91 3.03
C PHE A 184 -8.58 11.08 1.72
N VAL A 185 -8.07 12.28 1.45
CA VAL A 185 -7.23 12.57 0.28
C VAL A 185 -5.91 11.82 0.35
N GLU A 186 -5.22 11.83 1.49
CA GLU A 186 -3.95 11.11 1.67
C GLU A 186 -4.12 9.60 1.41
N GLY A 187 -5.21 9.00 1.90
CA GLY A 187 -5.50 7.59 1.63
C GLY A 187 -5.79 7.32 0.15
N TYR A 188 -6.36 8.28 -0.59
CA TYR A 188 -6.54 8.18 -2.04
C TYR A 188 -5.20 8.27 -2.79
N LEU A 189 -4.26 9.09 -2.32
CA LEU A 189 -2.94 9.28 -2.91
C LEU A 189 -2.00 8.06 -2.78
N THR A 190 -2.38 7.05 -1.98
CA THR A 190 -1.73 5.73 -1.97
C THR A 190 -1.79 5.04 -3.34
N MET A 191 -2.77 5.40 -4.17
CA MET A 191 -3.06 4.82 -5.48
C MET A 191 -3.49 3.34 -5.45
N ASP A 192 -3.76 2.78 -4.28
CA ASP A 192 -4.16 1.38 -4.12
C ASP A 192 -5.49 1.08 -4.81
N ALA A 193 -6.41 2.05 -4.88
CA ALA A 193 -7.69 1.86 -5.55
C ALA A 193 -7.53 1.64 -7.06
N ILE A 194 -6.56 2.32 -7.68
CA ILE A 194 -6.22 2.15 -9.10
C ILE A 194 -5.45 0.83 -9.29
N ALA A 195 -4.50 0.54 -8.40
CA ALA A 195 -3.74 -0.71 -8.41
C ALA A 195 -4.64 -1.95 -8.21
N ALA A 196 -5.67 -1.85 -7.38
CA ALA A 196 -6.68 -2.88 -7.16
C ALA A 196 -7.37 -3.27 -8.47
N LEU A 197 -7.49 -2.34 -9.43
CA LEU A 197 -8.04 -2.66 -10.73
C LEU A 197 -7.14 -3.63 -11.50
N ALA A 198 -5.82 -3.43 -11.45
CA ALA A 198 -4.87 -4.32 -12.09
C ALA A 198 -4.69 -5.64 -11.32
N PHE A 199 -4.60 -5.60 -9.99
CA PHE A 199 -4.30 -6.78 -9.17
C PHE A 199 -5.53 -7.63 -8.85
N GLY A 200 -6.75 -7.12 -9.03
CA GLY A 200 -7.98 -7.87 -8.79
C GLY A 200 -8.05 -9.18 -9.59
N ILE A 201 -7.51 -9.20 -10.81
CA ILE A 201 -7.48 -10.43 -11.62
C ILE A 201 -6.56 -11.51 -11.04
N ILE A 202 -5.48 -11.11 -10.35
CA ILE A 202 -4.57 -12.04 -9.67
C ILE A 202 -5.32 -12.79 -8.57
N VAL A 203 -6.17 -12.08 -7.82
CA VAL A 203 -7.01 -12.66 -6.76
C VAL A 203 -8.04 -13.63 -7.33
N VAL A 204 -8.73 -13.22 -8.41
CA VAL A 204 -9.71 -14.06 -9.10
C VAL A 204 -9.05 -15.34 -9.62
N ASN A 205 -7.89 -15.22 -10.26
CA ASN A 205 -7.14 -16.37 -10.76
C ASN A 205 -6.63 -17.28 -9.63
N ALA A 206 -6.15 -16.71 -8.52
CA ALA A 206 -5.73 -17.49 -7.36
C ALA A 206 -6.86 -18.35 -6.77
N TYR A 207 -8.11 -17.89 -6.81
CA TYR A 207 -9.26 -18.69 -6.41
C TYR A 207 -9.66 -19.74 -7.46
N ARG A 208 -9.57 -19.40 -8.75
CA ARG A 208 -9.84 -20.36 -9.84
C ARG A 208 -8.86 -21.52 -9.83
N GLU A 209 -7.58 -21.26 -9.58
CA GLU A 209 -6.54 -22.29 -9.45
C GLU A 209 -6.79 -23.24 -8.26
N ARG A 210 -7.52 -22.78 -7.25
CA ARG A 210 -7.94 -23.57 -6.08
C ARG A 210 -9.30 -24.27 -6.28
N GLY A 211 -9.81 -24.29 -7.51
CA GLY A 211 -11.03 -25.01 -7.88
C GLY A 211 -12.34 -24.23 -7.69
N ILE A 212 -12.27 -22.93 -7.37
CA ILE A 212 -13.46 -22.08 -7.24
C ILE A 212 -13.76 -21.42 -8.59
N HIS A 213 -14.75 -21.95 -9.32
CA HIS A 213 -15.11 -21.44 -10.65
C HIS A 213 -16.38 -20.59 -10.68
N SER A 214 -17.22 -20.64 -9.65
CA SER A 214 -18.45 -19.84 -9.58
C SER A 214 -18.13 -18.39 -9.20
N SER A 215 -18.54 -17.42 -10.03
CA SER A 215 -18.36 -15.99 -9.76
C SER A 215 -18.91 -15.57 -8.39
N GLN A 216 -20.07 -16.07 -7.98
CA GLN A 216 -20.64 -15.77 -6.67
C GLN A 216 -19.77 -16.31 -5.52
N ALA A 217 -19.17 -17.49 -5.70
CA ALA A 217 -18.26 -18.06 -4.72
C ALA A 217 -16.96 -17.25 -4.64
N ILE A 218 -16.39 -16.84 -5.79
CA ILE A 218 -15.18 -15.99 -5.84
C ILE A 218 -15.43 -14.66 -5.14
N VAL A 219 -16.58 -14.00 -5.35
CA VAL A 219 -16.93 -12.75 -4.65
C VAL A 219 -16.97 -12.97 -3.13
N LYS A 220 -17.65 -14.03 -2.67
CA LYS A 220 -17.80 -14.33 -1.24
C LYS A 220 -16.46 -14.64 -0.57
N GLU A 221 -15.59 -15.40 -1.22
CA GLU A 221 -14.26 -15.69 -0.68
C GLU A 221 -13.33 -14.46 -0.78
N THR A 222 -13.42 -13.67 -1.84
CA THR A 222 -12.73 -12.38 -1.98
C THR A 222 -13.09 -11.44 -0.84
N LEU A 223 -14.37 -11.30 -0.48
CA LEU A 223 -14.80 -10.47 0.65
C LEU A 223 -14.22 -10.95 1.99
N LYS A 224 -14.18 -12.26 2.22
CA LYS A 224 -13.59 -12.83 3.46
C LYS A 224 -12.09 -12.55 3.54
N SER A 225 -11.36 -12.73 2.44
CA SER A 225 -9.92 -12.45 2.38
C SER A 225 -9.61 -10.95 2.42
N GLY A 226 -10.49 -10.15 1.81
CA GLY A 226 -10.48 -8.71 1.89
C GLY A 226 -10.65 -8.22 3.33
N LEU A 227 -11.48 -8.88 4.13
CA LEU A 227 -11.63 -8.55 5.55
C LEU A 227 -10.34 -8.83 6.35
N ILE A 228 -9.66 -9.94 6.09
CA ILE A 228 -8.34 -10.24 6.69
C ILE A 228 -7.32 -9.16 6.31
N THR A 229 -7.28 -8.82 5.02
CA THR A 229 -6.42 -7.78 4.47
C THR A 229 -6.70 -6.43 5.12
N GLY A 230 -7.97 -6.05 5.18
CA GLY A 230 -8.41 -4.77 5.71
C GLY A 230 -8.07 -4.62 7.18
N ILE A 231 -8.28 -5.66 8.00
CA ILE A 231 -7.85 -5.65 9.40
C ILE A 231 -6.33 -5.47 9.51
N GLY A 232 -5.55 -6.17 8.69
CA GLY A 232 -4.09 -6.04 8.66
C GLY A 232 -3.65 -4.63 8.29
N LEU A 233 -4.18 -4.07 7.20
CA LEU A 233 -3.83 -2.72 6.75
C LEU A 233 -4.25 -1.65 7.77
N ILE A 234 -5.46 -1.75 8.34
CA ILE A 234 -5.92 -0.82 9.39
C ILE A 234 -5.00 -0.86 10.61
N ALA A 235 -4.61 -2.06 11.06
CA ALA A 235 -3.71 -2.21 12.20
C ALA A 235 -2.34 -1.57 11.92
N VAL A 236 -1.78 -1.81 10.74
CA VAL A 236 -0.47 -1.26 10.36
C VAL A 236 -0.54 0.26 10.16
N TYR A 237 -1.51 0.78 9.40
CA TYR A 237 -1.65 2.21 9.14
C TYR A 237 -1.95 2.98 10.42
N GLY A 238 -2.80 2.43 11.28
CA GLY A 238 -3.06 2.96 12.62
C GLY A 238 -1.80 3.01 13.48
N SER A 239 -0.99 1.95 13.46
CA SER A 239 0.22 1.88 14.29
C SER A 239 1.31 2.82 13.78
N ILE A 240 1.60 2.80 12.48
CA ILE A 240 2.66 3.64 11.89
C ILE A 240 2.25 5.11 11.89
N GLY A 241 0.98 5.42 11.62
CA GLY A 241 0.49 6.80 11.75
C GLY A 241 0.53 7.33 13.17
N TRP A 242 0.28 6.46 14.16
CA TRP A 242 0.44 6.83 15.57
C TRP A 242 1.90 7.13 15.93
N ILE A 243 2.85 6.34 15.43
CA ILE A 243 4.29 6.61 15.53
C ILE A 243 4.59 8.00 14.97
N GLY A 244 4.09 8.31 13.77
CA GLY A 244 4.19 9.65 13.18
C GLY A 244 3.67 10.74 14.12
N ALA A 245 2.45 10.61 14.65
CA ALA A 245 1.88 11.60 15.56
C ALA A 245 2.74 11.86 16.82
N LYS A 246 3.46 10.83 17.29
CA LYS A 246 4.38 10.90 18.43
C LYS A 246 5.75 11.50 18.08
N MET A 247 6.12 11.48 16.80
CA MET A 247 7.39 12.04 16.32
C MET A 247 7.38 13.55 16.08
N GLY A 248 6.20 14.18 15.98
CA GLY A 248 6.09 15.60 15.64
C GLY A 248 6.84 16.57 16.56
N GLN A 249 7.24 16.15 17.76
CA GLN A 249 8.06 16.96 18.69
C GLN A 249 9.58 16.75 18.56
N HIS A 250 10.04 15.75 17.80
CA HIS A 250 11.46 15.38 17.69
C HIS A 250 12.19 16.14 16.57
N GLY A 251 11.48 16.80 15.65
CA GLY A 251 12.09 17.59 14.58
C GLY A 251 11.13 17.91 13.43
N SER A 252 11.63 18.65 12.46
CA SER A 252 10.99 18.82 11.15
C SER A 252 11.49 17.73 10.21
N PHE A 253 10.57 16.96 9.64
CA PHE A 253 10.87 15.91 8.67
C PHE A 253 10.39 16.34 7.28
N GLU A 254 11.17 16.07 6.25
CA GLU A 254 10.82 16.48 4.87
C GLU A 254 9.88 15.50 4.17
N ASN A 255 9.94 14.21 4.54
CA ASN A 255 9.13 13.16 3.93
C ASN A 255 8.91 11.96 4.87
N GLY A 256 8.05 11.02 4.50
CA GLY A 256 7.74 9.86 5.34
C GLY A 256 8.87 8.83 5.49
N GLY A 257 9.83 8.80 4.56
CA GLY A 257 11.03 7.97 4.68
C GLY A 257 11.97 8.48 5.78
N ASP A 258 12.09 9.80 5.89
CA ASP A 258 12.88 10.50 6.92
C ASP A 258 12.32 10.25 8.32
N ILE A 259 10.99 10.34 8.47
CA ILE A 259 10.27 10.02 9.72
C ILE A 259 10.62 8.60 10.19
N LEU A 260 10.53 7.61 9.30
CA LEU A 260 10.73 6.22 9.68
C LEU A 260 12.21 5.88 9.91
N SER A 261 13.11 6.51 9.17
CA SER A 261 14.56 6.31 9.32
C SER A 261 15.07 6.83 10.66
N PHE A 262 14.45 7.86 11.24
CA PHE A 262 14.82 8.35 12.57
C PHE A 262 14.42 7.38 13.70
N CYS A 263 13.40 6.52 13.49
CA CYS A 263 13.00 5.52 14.48
C CYS A 263 13.93 4.28 14.54
N CYS A 264 14.80 4.07 13.54
CA CYS A 264 15.61 2.86 13.39
C CYS A 264 17.11 3.18 13.36
#